data_AF-A0A3B8VWM7-F1
#
_entry.id   AF-A0A3B8VWM7-F1
#
_cell.length_a   1.000
_cell.length_b   1.000
_cell.length_c   1.000
_cell.angle_alpha   90.00
_cell.angle_beta   90.00
_cell.angle_gamma   90.00
#
_symmetry.space_group_name_H-M   'P 1'
#
loop_
_entity.id
_entity.type
_entity.pdbx_description
1 polymer ?
#
loop_
_entity_poly.entity_id
_entity_poly.type
_entity_poly.pdbx_seq_one_letter_code
_entity_poly.pdbx_strand_id
1 'polypeptide(L)'
;MLSDEKFYERAQKFALLKNVDGKCFTFEEYKSLITDNQTDKDGNLVYLYTNDKVSQYSYIEAAKNKGYDVLLMDGQLDVHVVGLLEHKFEKSIFVRVDSNTADNLIRKDNVAEVNLSGEEKFELQTTFKSQIPQMEKTEFMVEIEALGENAAPVMITQSEYMRRMKEVAAMNPNMAFYGELPESYNLVLNSEHALVKRVLEEEKLACDSQISPLVADKKGWEARKEDLLSMQRGKKAEEITASESEDLKNTESKISDLTKEIEGIIASYAADNKLVRQLIDLALLQNGMLKGESLSNFVKRSIDMI
;
A
#
# COMPACT_ATOMS: atom_id res chain seq x y z
N MET A 1 -17.58 2.82 29.32
CA MET A 1 -16.65 3.86 28.84
C MET A 1 -17.18 4.53 27.58
N LEU A 2 -17.75 3.79 26.62
CA LEU A 2 -18.26 4.36 25.36
C LEU A 2 -19.54 5.21 25.51
N SER A 3 -20.43 4.90 26.44
CA SER A 3 -21.79 5.47 26.50
C SER A 3 -22.01 6.55 27.56
N ASP A 4 -21.11 6.69 28.54
CA ASP A 4 -21.26 7.59 29.68
C ASP A 4 -19.92 8.25 30.01
N GLU A 5 -19.87 9.57 29.86
CA GLU A 5 -18.68 10.41 30.07
C GLU A 5 -18.22 10.40 31.53
N LYS A 6 -19.15 10.45 32.50
CA LYS A 6 -18.80 10.41 33.93
C LYS A 6 -18.22 9.06 34.32
N PHE A 7 -18.72 7.99 33.72
CA PHE A 7 -18.15 6.66 33.89
C PHE A 7 -16.76 6.60 33.26
N TYR A 8 -16.56 7.15 32.05
CA TYR A 8 -15.24 7.25 31.42
C TYR A 8 -14.22 7.93 32.34
N GLU A 9 -14.54 9.11 32.88
CA GLU A 9 -13.64 9.88 33.75
C GLU A 9 -13.14 9.09 34.98
N ARG A 10 -14.00 8.19 35.50
CA ARG A 10 -13.66 7.31 36.62
C ARG A 10 -12.90 6.07 36.14
N ALA A 11 -13.35 5.46 35.06
CA ALA A 11 -12.85 4.19 34.56
C ALA A 11 -11.47 4.27 33.92
N GLN A 12 -11.13 5.38 33.27
CA GLN A 12 -9.83 5.56 32.61
C GLN A 12 -8.64 5.35 33.56
N LYS A 13 -8.83 5.55 34.89
CA LYS A 13 -7.78 5.41 35.90
C LYS A 13 -7.40 3.95 36.20
N PHE A 14 -8.27 3.00 35.84
CA PHE A 14 -8.06 1.57 36.08
C PHE A 14 -8.31 0.72 34.83
N ALA A 15 -8.63 1.35 33.70
CA ALA A 15 -8.72 0.68 32.41
C ALA A 15 -7.35 0.15 32.01
N LEU A 16 -7.34 -1.05 31.41
CA LEU A 16 -6.12 -1.72 30.98
C LEU A 16 -6.14 -1.92 29.48
N LEU A 17 -4.99 -1.69 28.86
CA LEU A 17 -4.66 -2.08 27.50
C LEU A 17 -3.82 -3.35 27.54
N LYS A 18 -4.15 -4.31 26.68
CA LYS A 18 -3.41 -5.56 26.56
C LYS A 18 -2.60 -5.55 25.28
N ASN A 19 -1.31 -5.87 25.36
CA ASN A 19 -0.49 -6.03 24.17
C ASN A 19 -0.52 -7.47 23.63
N VAL A 20 0.07 -7.70 22.46
CA VAL A 20 0.14 -9.01 21.81
C VAL A 20 0.92 -10.06 22.62
N ASP A 21 1.74 -9.65 23.60
CA ASP A 21 2.45 -10.54 24.52
C ASP A 21 1.65 -10.87 25.79
N GLY A 22 0.42 -10.36 25.89
CA GLY A 22 -0.47 -10.59 27.02
C GLY A 22 -0.17 -9.77 28.26
N LYS A 23 0.73 -8.79 28.16
CA LYS A 23 0.97 -7.82 29.23
C LYS A 23 -0.16 -6.80 29.26
N CYS A 24 -0.59 -6.43 30.46
CA CYS A 24 -1.62 -5.42 30.67
C CYS A 24 -1.00 -4.16 31.25
N PHE A 25 -1.43 -3.00 30.75
CA PHE A 25 -0.92 -1.69 31.12
C PHE A 25 -2.08 -0.75 31.37
N THR A 26 -1.97 0.13 32.35
CA THR A 26 -2.79 1.34 32.40
C THR A 26 -2.47 2.25 31.20
N PHE A 27 -3.35 3.21 30.92
CA PHE A 27 -3.13 4.15 29.81
C PHE A 27 -1.82 4.94 29.96
N GLU A 28 -1.48 5.37 31.18
CA GLU A 28 -0.22 6.10 31.45
C GLU A 28 1.02 5.22 31.31
N GLU A 29 0.95 3.96 31.77
CA GLU A 29 2.05 3.00 31.62
C GLU A 29 2.31 2.69 30.14
N TYR A 30 1.25 2.45 29.36
CA TYR A 30 1.39 2.18 27.94
C TYR A 30 1.93 3.40 27.18
N LYS A 31 1.37 4.58 27.44
CA LYS A 31 1.87 5.84 26.87
C LYS A 31 3.36 6.02 27.13
N SER A 32 3.79 5.79 28.37
CA SER A 32 5.21 5.89 28.76
C SER A 32 6.08 4.84 28.05
N LEU A 33 5.60 3.61 27.90
CA LEU A 33 6.30 2.53 27.20
C LEU A 33 6.59 2.88 25.74
N ILE A 34 5.63 3.47 25.03
CA ILE A 34 5.73 3.68 23.59
C ILE A 34 6.27 5.06 23.18
N THR A 35 6.36 6.03 24.09
CA THR A 35 6.72 7.43 23.78
C THR A 35 8.02 7.55 23.00
N ASP A 36 9.09 6.89 23.44
CA ASP A 36 10.42 7.07 22.85
C ASP A 36 10.50 6.50 21.41
N ASN A 37 9.87 5.36 21.16
CA ASN A 37 10.01 4.64 19.90
C ASN A 37 8.87 4.94 18.92
N GLN A 38 7.66 5.24 19.41
CA GLN A 38 6.44 5.34 18.60
C GLN A 38 5.88 6.76 18.44
N THR A 39 6.69 7.79 18.68
CA THR A 39 6.32 9.17 18.35
C THR A 39 6.72 9.50 16.91
N ASP A 40 5.79 9.95 16.07
CA ASP A 40 6.10 10.36 14.70
C ASP A 40 6.86 11.71 14.64
N LYS A 41 7.30 12.10 13.44
CA LYS A 41 8.01 13.37 13.22
C LYS A 41 7.18 14.63 13.55
N ASP A 42 5.86 14.52 13.52
CA ASP A 42 4.92 15.61 13.81
C ASP A 42 4.61 15.69 15.33
N GLY A 43 5.18 14.79 16.12
CA GLY A 43 5.02 14.73 17.57
C GLY A 43 3.74 14.03 18.01
N ASN A 44 3.11 13.24 17.14
CA ASN A 44 1.98 12.38 17.52
C ASN A 44 2.48 11.03 18.02
N LEU A 45 1.90 10.56 19.11
CA LEU A 45 2.13 9.23 19.62
C LEU A 45 1.28 8.21 18.86
N VAL A 46 1.93 7.25 18.21
CA VAL A 46 1.28 6.25 17.37
C VAL A 46 1.05 4.97 18.18
N TYR A 47 -0.22 4.64 18.41
CA TYR A 47 -0.65 3.41 19.07
C TYR A 47 -0.87 2.33 18.00
N LEU A 48 0.11 1.46 17.82
CA LEU A 48 -0.03 0.32 16.92
C LEU A 48 -0.95 -0.74 17.54
N TYR A 49 -1.83 -1.32 16.73
CA TYR A 49 -2.72 -2.38 17.19
C TYR A 49 -2.96 -3.46 16.14
N THR A 50 -3.48 -4.60 16.59
CA THR A 50 -3.97 -5.71 15.77
C THR A 50 -5.34 -6.15 16.28
N ASN A 51 -6.24 -6.54 15.38
CA ASN A 51 -7.52 -7.16 15.73
C ASN A 51 -7.51 -8.68 15.52
N ASP A 52 -6.47 -9.22 14.88
CA ASP A 52 -6.31 -10.64 14.64
C ASP A 52 -4.82 -10.99 14.65
N LYS A 53 -4.38 -11.51 15.79
CA LYS A 53 -2.99 -11.91 16.02
C LYS A 53 -2.50 -13.00 15.05
N VAL A 54 -3.40 -13.82 14.51
CA VAL A 54 -3.05 -14.94 13.64
C VAL A 54 -2.90 -14.47 12.20
N SER A 55 -3.92 -13.80 11.65
CA SER A 55 -3.85 -13.34 10.26
C SER A 55 -2.84 -12.21 10.06
N GLN A 56 -2.59 -11.40 11.09
CA GLN A 56 -1.65 -10.26 11.00
C GLN A 56 -0.26 -10.56 11.58
N TYR A 57 0.06 -11.84 11.81
CA TYR A 57 1.29 -12.25 12.50
C TYR A 57 2.56 -11.63 11.89
N SER A 58 2.72 -11.67 10.56
CA SER A 58 3.90 -11.14 9.86
C SER A 58 4.05 -9.63 10.06
N TYR A 59 2.95 -8.87 10.06
CA TYR A 59 2.97 -7.43 10.31
C TYR A 59 3.34 -7.11 11.77
N ILE A 60 2.82 -7.90 12.71
CA ILE A 60 3.18 -7.79 14.14
C ILE A 60 4.68 -8.06 14.33
N GLU A 61 5.21 -9.10 13.68
CA GLU A 61 6.64 -9.42 13.73
C GLU A 61 7.49 -8.31 13.13
N ALA A 62 7.10 -7.77 11.98
CA ALA A 62 7.79 -6.65 11.35
C ALA A 62 7.82 -5.40 12.26
N ALA A 63 6.69 -5.06 12.89
CA ALA A 63 6.61 -3.97 13.86
C ALA A 63 7.49 -4.22 15.10
N LYS A 64 7.49 -5.44 15.64
CA LYS A 64 8.36 -5.83 16.76
C LYS A 64 9.85 -5.78 16.42
N ASN A 65 10.22 -6.16 15.21
CA ASN A 65 11.61 -6.07 14.74
C ASN A 65 12.11 -4.62 14.65
N LYS A 66 11.19 -3.64 14.52
CA LYS A 66 11.48 -2.21 14.65
C LYS A 66 11.49 -1.70 16.10
N GLY A 67 11.22 -2.57 17.07
CA GLY A 67 11.15 -2.22 18.49
C GLY A 67 9.82 -1.60 18.92
N TYR A 68 8.75 -1.78 18.13
CA TYR A 68 7.42 -1.29 18.47
C TYR A 68 6.63 -2.31 19.32
N ASP A 69 5.80 -1.80 20.22
CA ASP A 69 4.78 -2.54 20.95
C ASP A 69 3.42 -2.42 20.22
N VAL A 70 2.65 -3.51 20.25
CA VAL A 70 1.41 -3.65 19.50
C VAL A 70 0.30 -4.07 20.45
N LEU A 71 -0.77 -3.27 20.50
CA LEU A 71 -1.99 -3.58 21.24
C LEU A 71 -2.78 -4.71 20.59
N LEU A 72 -3.34 -5.59 21.41
CA LEU A 72 -4.35 -6.56 20.99
C LEU A 72 -5.73 -5.94 21.21
N MET A 73 -6.42 -5.67 20.11
CA MET A 73 -7.73 -5.02 20.03
C MET A 73 -8.70 -5.92 19.23
N ASP A 74 -8.88 -7.16 19.69
CA ASP A 74 -9.66 -8.23 19.04
C ASP A 74 -11.12 -8.32 19.53
N GLY A 75 -11.56 -7.37 20.36
CA GLY A 75 -12.91 -7.26 20.87
C GLY A 75 -13.89 -6.60 19.89
N GLN A 76 -15.16 -6.98 19.97
CA GLN A 76 -16.23 -6.46 19.10
C GLN A 76 -16.45 -4.94 19.21
N LEU A 77 -16.09 -4.35 20.35
CA LEU A 77 -16.24 -2.92 20.60
C LEU A 77 -14.94 -2.14 20.39
N ASP A 78 -13.83 -2.82 20.08
CA ASP A 78 -12.52 -2.17 20.12
C ASP A 78 -12.38 -1.11 19.03
N VAL A 79 -12.96 -1.31 17.84
CA VAL A 79 -13.00 -0.26 16.80
C VAL A 79 -13.57 1.06 17.34
N HIS A 80 -14.62 0.98 18.16
CA HIS A 80 -15.25 2.15 18.77
C HIS A 80 -14.43 2.70 19.94
N VAL A 81 -13.79 1.81 20.71
CA VAL A 81 -12.86 2.20 21.78
C VAL A 81 -11.67 2.95 21.20
N VAL A 82 -11.06 2.45 20.13
CA VAL A 82 -9.95 3.12 19.43
C VAL A 82 -10.37 4.52 19.00
N GLY A 83 -11.54 4.67 18.35
CA GLY A 83 -12.05 6.00 17.96
C GLY A 83 -12.31 6.94 19.15
N LEU A 84 -12.83 6.41 20.27
CA LEU A 84 -12.98 7.18 21.51
C LEU A 84 -11.62 7.61 22.06
N LEU A 85 -10.64 6.70 22.10
CA LEU A 85 -9.31 6.97 22.67
C LEU A 85 -8.53 7.98 21.82
N GLU A 86 -8.62 7.92 20.50
CA GLU A 86 -8.04 8.96 19.61
C GLU A 86 -8.61 10.35 19.90
N HIS A 87 -9.91 10.45 20.17
CA HIS A 87 -10.52 11.72 20.53
C HIS A 87 -10.12 12.20 21.93
N LYS A 88 -9.88 11.27 22.87
CA LYS A 88 -9.56 11.59 24.27
C LYS A 88 -8.08 11.80 24.53
N PHE A 89 -7.21 11.14 23.78
CA PHE A 89 -5.76 11.23 23.93
C PHE A 89 -5.24 12.36 23.05
N GLU A 90 -4.58 13.34 23.68
CA GLU A 90 -3.95 14.42 22.95
C GLU A 90 -2.81 13.90 22.08
N LYS A 91 -2.69 14.45 20.87
CA LYS A 91 -1.63 14.12 19.89
C LYS A 91 -1.40 12.61 19.75
N SER A 92 -2.48 11.85 19.62
CA SER A 92 -2.42 10.40 19.54
C SER A 92 -3.17 9.90 18.33
N ILE A 93 -2.59 8.91 17.65
CA ILE A 93 -3.17 8.29 16.45
C ILE A 93 -3.09 6.78 16.67
N PHE A 94 -4.13 6.06 16.28
CA PHE A 94 -4.14 4.60 16.32
C PHE A 94 -4.09 4.04 14.91
N VAL A 95 -3.22 3.06 14.72
CA VAL A 95 -2.87 2.53 13.40
C VAL A 95 -2.80 1.02 13.48
N ARG A 96 -3.49 0.30 12.60
CA ARG A 96 -3.39 -1.16 12.55
C ARG A 96 -2.08 -1.57 11.88
N VAL A 97 -1.47 -2.66 12.35
CA VAL A 97 -0.14 -3.09 11.89
C VAL A 97 -0.05 -3.44 10.40
N ASP A 98 -1.16 -3.81 9.76
CA ASP A 98 -1.25 -4.13 8.33
C ASP A 98 -1.67 -2.93 7.46
N SER A 99 -1.80 -1.74 8.06
CA SER A 99 -2.25 -0.56 7.33
C SER A 99 -1.17 0.11 6.48
N ASN A 100 0.09 -0.19 6.78
CA ASN A 100 1.25 0.25 6.03
C ASN A 100 2.43 -0.70 6.29
N THR A 101 3.55 -0.49 5.61
CA THR A 101 4.81 -1.19 5.89
C THR A 101 5.36 -0.75 7.24
N ALA A 102 6.11 -1.63 7.92
CA ALA A 102 6.60 -1.36 9.27
C ALA A 102 7.47 -0.08 9.35
N ASP A 103 8.18 0.26 8.27
CA ASP A 103 8.94 1.50 8.12
C ASP A 103 8.06 2.75 8.07
N ASN A 104 6.84 2.64 7.53
CA ASN A 104 5.94 3.76 7.29
C ASN A 104 4.73 3.82 8.25
N LEU A 105 4.56 2.83 9.13
CA LEU A 105 3.58 2.86 10.22
C LEU A 105 3.78 4.09 11.13
N ILE A 106 5.04 4.47 11.36
CA ILE A 106 5.43 5.62 12.18
C ILE A 106 6.41 6.47 11.38
N ARG A 107 5.90 7.52 10.74
CA ARG A 107 6.70 8.36 9.84
C ARG A 107 7.75 9.15 10.63
N LYS A 108 9.01 8.79 10.43
CA LYS A 108 10.18 9.54 10.91
C LYS A 108 10.74 10.40 9.76
N ASP A 109 11.66 11.32 10.06
CA ASP A 109 12.27 12.17 9.02
C ASP A 109 13.12 11.39 8.01
N ASN A 110 13.59 10.20 8.38
CA ASN A 110 14.43 9.35 7.52
C ASN A 110 13.59 8.30 6.79
N VAL A 111 12.80 8.74 5.81
CA VAL A 111 12.17 7.80 4.86
C VAL A 111 13.23 7.39 3.82
N ALA A 112 13.45 6.09 3.67
CA ALA A 112 14.38 5.60 2.65
C ALA A 112 13.88 5.95 1.25
N GLU A 113 14.74 6.55 0.43
CA GLU A 113 14.40 6.90 -0.94
C GLU A 113 14.58 5.70 -1.85
N VAL A 114 13.62 5.50 -2.76
CA VAL A 114 13.70 4.47 -3.80
C VAL A 114 14.71 4.89 -4.85
N ASN A 115 15.86 4.20 -4.88
CA ASN A 115 16.92 4.40 -5.86
C ASN A 115 16.62 3.66 -7.19
N LEU A 116 15.55 4.09 -7.87
CA LEU A 116 15.16 3.62 -9.20
C LEU A 116 14.75 4.82 -10.06
N SER A 117 15.05 4.75 -11.35
CA SER A 117 14.61 5.73 -12.34
C SER A 117 13.07 5.72 -12.50
N GLY A 118 12.51 6.77 -13.10
CA GLY A 118 11.07 6.79 -13.41
C GLY A 118 10.63 5.65 -14.34
N GLU A 119 11.52 5.24 -15.26
CA GLU A 119 11.29 4.13 -16.18
C GLU A 119 11.31 2.79 -15.45
N GLU A 120 12.31 2.55 -14.61
CA GLU A 120 12.43 1.32 -13.81
C GLU A 120 11.24 1.14 -12.86
N LYS A 121 10.74 2.25 -12.28
CA LYS A 121 9.52 2.23 -11.45
C LYS A 121 8.30 1.83 -12.28
N PHE A 122 8.14 2.43 -13.45
CA PHE A 122 7.03 2.12 -14.36
C PHE A 122 7.08 0.66 -14.85
N GLU A 123 8.27 0.15 -15.20
CA GLU A 123 8.50 -1.22 -15.65
C GLU A 123 8.12 -2.24 -14.57
N LEU A 124 8.61 -2.05 -13.33
CA LEU A 124 8.25 -2.91 -12.19
C LEU A 124 6.75 -2.85 -11.88
N GLN A 125 6.17 -1.64 -11.83
CA GLN A 125 4.73 -1.48 -11.57
C GLN A 125 3.91 -2.22 -12.62
N THR A 126 4.25 -2.08 -13.89
CA THR A 126 3.55 -2.74 -15.00
C THR A 126 3.72 -4.26 -14.94
N THR A 127 4.94 -4.74 -14.69
CA THR A 127 5.26 -6.16 -14.54
C THR A 127 4.35 -6.82 -13.51
N PHE A 128 4.30 -6.28 -12.29
CA PHE A 128 3.49 -6.86 -11.22
C PHE A 128 2.00 -6.65 -11.46
N LYS A 129 1.56 -5.42 -11.81
CA LYS A 129 0.15 -5.08 -12.03
C LYS A 129 -0.51 -5.99 -13.07
N SER A 130 0.21 -6.34 -14.14
CA SER A 130 -0.30 -7.21 -15.21
C SER A 130 -0.60 -8.64 -14.75
N GLN A 131 0.04 -9.10 -13.67
CA GLN A 131 -0.05 -10.47 -13.16
C GLN A 131 -0.88 -10.61 -11.88
N ILE A 132 -1.41 -9.51 -11.35
CA ILE A 132 -2.34 -9.56 -10.20
C ILE A 132 -3.63 -10.24 -10.66
N PRO A 133 -4.10 -11.30 -9.97
CA PRO A 133 -5.35 -11.96 -10.33
C PRO A 133 -6.54 -11.02 -10.16
N GLN A 134 -7.51 -11.10 -11.08
CA GLN A 134 -8.78 -10.41 -10.89
C GLN A 134 -9.53 -11.01 -9.71
N MET A 135 -9.96 -10.15 -8.79
CA MET A 135 -10.69 -10.51 -7.59
C MET A 135 -11.96 -9.67 -7.49
N GLU A 136 -13.08 -10.29 -7.15
CA GLU A 136 -14.36 -9.59 -7.05
C GLU A 136 -14.29 -8.48 -6.00
N LYS A 137 -14.76 -7.28 -6.35
CA LYS A 137 -14.77 -6.09 -5.46
C LYS A 137 -13.42 -5.80 -4.81
N THR A 138 -12.31 -6.07 -5.49
CA THR A 138 -10.96 -5.84 -4.97
C THR A 138 -10.10 -5.16 -6.01
N GLU A 139 -9.38 -4.12 -5.61
CA GLU A 139 -8.44 -3.38 -6.43
C GLU A 139 -7.07 -3.31 -5.76
N PHE A 140 -6.02 -3.43 -6.56
CA PHE A 140 -4.64 -3.33 -6.09
C PHE A 140 -3.94 -2.14 -6.75
N MET A 141 -3.32 -1.30 -5.94
CA MET A 141 -2.38 -0.26 -6.37
C MET A 141 -0.96 -0.78 -6.15
N VAL A 142 -0.08 -0.68 -7.15
CA VAL A 142 1.30 -1.13 -7.02
C VAL A 142 2.18 0.04 -6.59
N GLU A 143 2.76 -0.07 -5.40
CA GLU A 143 3.66 0.91 -4.82
C GLU A 143 5.07 0.33 -4.73
N ILE A 144 6.08 1.18 -4.79
CA ILE A 144 7.47 0.76 -4.66
C ILE A 144 8.07 1.52 -3.49
N GLU A 145 8.66 0.78 -2.56
CA GLU A 145 9.31 1.32 -1.37
C GLU A 145 10.72 0.74 -1.21
N ALA A 146 11.55 1.41 -0.41
CA ALA A 146 12.85 0.90 0.04
C ALA A 146 12.68 0.44 1.49
N LEU A 147 12.65 -0.88 1.72
CA LEU A 147 12.32 -1.48 3.02
C LEU A 147 13.50 -2.24 3.65
N GLY A 148 14.69 -2.15 3.07
CA GLY A 148 15.86 -2.92 3.43
C GLY A 148 15.88 -4.31 2.78
N GLU A 149 17.09 -4.87 2.66
CA GLU A 149 17.32 -6.14 1.93
C GLU A 149 16.68 -7.36 2.59
N ASN A 150 16.41 -7.30 3.90
CA ASN A 150 15.86 -8.41 4.69
C ASN A 150 14.33 -8.37 4.84
N ALA A 151 13.68 -7.27 4.45
CA ALA A 151 12.22 -7.18 4.46
C ALA A 151 11.63 -8.00 3.31
N ALA A 152 10.35 -8.37 3.41
CA ALA A 152 9.70 -9.16 2.38
C ALA A 152 9.77 -8.47 0.99
N PRO A 153 9.91 -9.24 -0.11
CA PRO A 153 9.99 -8.70 -1.47
C PRO A 153 8.70 -7.99 -1.91
N VAL A 154 7.56 -8.55 -1.52
CA VAL A 154 6.23 -8.05 -1.88
C VAL A 154 5.34 -8.16 -0.64
N MET A 155 4.66 -7.07 -0.32
CA MET A 155 3.73 -6.98 0.81
C MET A 155 2.39 -6.44 0.33
N ILE A 156 1.30 -6.77 1.03
CA ILE A 156 0.00 -6.15 0.79
C ILE A 156 -0.34 -5.32 2.02
N THR A 157 -0.74 -4.07 1.85
CA THR A 157 -1.21 -3.23 2.94
C THR A 157 -2.58 -2.65 2.62
N GLN A 158 -3.30 -2.22 3.64
CA GLN A 158 -4.64 -1.64 3.49
C GLN A 158 -4.78 -0.37 4.31
N SER A 159 -4.89 0.79 3.65
CA SER A 159 -5.00 2.09 4.31
C SER A 159 -5.98 2.09 5.49
N GLU A 160 -5.47 2.51 6.65
CA GLU A 160 -6.20 2.62 7.92
C GLU A 160 -7.50 3.41 7.77
N TYR A 161 -7.43 4.55 7.08
CA TYR A 161 -8.57 5.43 6.86
C TYR A 161 -9.69 4.75 6.08
N MET A 162 -9.35 4.12 4.95
CA MET A 162 -10.32 3.46 4.09
C MET A 162 -11.00 2.30 4.80
N ARG A 163 -10.21 1.51 5.54
CA ARG A 163 -10.72 0.40 6.31
C ARG A 163 -11.70 0.85 7.40
N ARG A 164 -11.30 1.84 8.21
CA ARG A 164 -12.17 2.39 9.28
C ARG A 164 -13.43 3.02 8.73
N MET A 165 -13.32 3.74 7.61
CA MET A 165 -14.49 4.32 6.95
C MET A 165 -15.48 3.22 6.53
N LYS A 166 -15.00 2.10 6.00
CA LYS A 166 -15.84 0.94 5.67
C LYS A 166 -16.45 0.27 6.89
N GLU A 167 -15.69 0.07 7.96
CA GLU A 167 -16.17 -0.51 9.23
C GLU A 167 -17.29 0.36 9.83
N VAL A 168 -17.12 1.69 9.83
CA VAL A 168 -18.13 2.65 10.29
C VAL A 168 -19.36 2.66 9.37
N ALA A 169 -19.14 2.62 8.05
CA ALA A 169 -20.22 2.59 7.06
C ALA A 169 -21.11 1.34 7.19
N ALA A 170 -20.52 0.18 7.49
CA ALA A 170 -21.25 -1.06 7.69
C ALA A 170 -22.25 -0.99 8.87
N MET A 171 -22.00 -0.11 9.84
CA MET A 171 -22.86 0.07 11.02
C MET A 171 -23.81 1.26 10.91
N ASN A 172 -23.67 2.12 9.90
CA ASN A 172 -24.51 3.28 9.69
C ASN A 172 -25.28 3.18 8.36
N PRO A 173 -26.61 2.96 8.40
CA PRO A 173 -27.43 2.85 7.18
C PRO A 173 -27.32 4.03 6.23
N ASN A 174 -27.04 5.24 6.74
CA ASN A 174 -26.90 6.45 5.92
C ASN A 174 -25.58 6.50 5.14
N MET A 175 -24.62 5.60 5.43
CA MET A 175 -23.33 5.49 4.78
C MET A 175 -23.18 4.17 4.00
N ALA A 176 -24.28 3.45 3.74
CA ALA A 176 -24.28 2.14 3.10
C ALA A 176 -23.50 2.08 1.77
N PHE A 177 -23.48 3.18 1.00
CA PHE A 177 -22.70 3.30 -0.24
C PHE A 177 -21.21 3.01 -0.07
N TYR A 178 -20.59 3.43 1.04
CA TYR A 178 -19.17 3.17 1.30
C TYR A 178 -18.88 1.68 1.55
N GLY A 179 -19.87 0.93 2.01
CA GLY A 179 -19.78 -0.53 2.15
C GLY A 179 -19.82 -1.27 0.81
N GLU A 180 -20.33 -0.64 -0.25
CA GLU A 180 -20.39 -1.24 -1.60
C GLU A 180 -19.13 -0.99 -2.43
N LEU A 181 -18.29 -0.04 -2.03
CA LEU A 181 -17.03 0.25 -2.73
C LEU A 181 -16.09 -0.97 -2.71
N PRO A 182 -15.30 -1.19 -3.77
CA PRO A 182 -14.25 -2.21 -3.78
C PRO A 182 -13.26 -2.03 -2.63
N GLU A 183 -12.71 -3.13 -2.12
CA GLU A 183 -11.55 -3.10 -1.22
C GLU A 183 -10.33 -2.68 -2.02
N SER A 184 -9.65 -1.63 -1.55
CA SER A 184 -8.43 -1.13 -2.17
C SER A 184 -7.24 -1.53 -1.30
N TYR A 185 -6.26 -2.17 -1.93
CA TYR A 185 -5.03 -2.65 -1.33
C TYR A 185 -3.83 -2.06 -2.03
N ASN A 186 -2.73 -1.90 -1.30
CA ASN A 186 -1.44 -1.55 -1.88
C ASN A 186 -0.58 -2.81 -1.96
N LEU A 187 -0.18 -3.21 -3.17
CA LEU A 187 0.87 -4.20 -3.38
C LEU A 187 2.22 -3.46 -3.37
N VAL A 188 2.92 -3.52 -2.25
CA VAL A 188 4.19 -2.82 -2.04
C VAL A 188 5.34 -3.71 -2.48
N LEU A 189 6.14 -3.24 -3.44
CA LEU A 189 7.35 -3.88 -3.93
C LEU A 189 8.58 -3.31 -3.21
N ASN A 190 9.37 -4.17 -2.59
CA ASN A 190 10.60 -3.77 -1.94
C ASN A 190 11.75 -3.67 -2.96
N SER A 191 12.06 -2.45 -3.39
CA SER A 191 13.13 -2.17 -4.37
C SER A 191 14.52 -2.63 -3.93
N GLU A 192 14.76 -2.83 -2.63
CA GLU A 192 16.04 -3.24 -2.10
C GLU A 192 16.20 -4.78 -2.03
N HIS A 193 15.11 -5.52 -2.13
CA HIS A 193 15.14 -6.99 -2.03
C HIS A 193 15.71 -7.65 -3.29
N ALA A 194 16.57 -8.65 -3.11
CA ALA A 194 17.27 -9.33 -4.20
C ALA A 194 16.34 -9.92 -5.27
N LEU A 195 15.18 -10.48 -4.87
CA LEU A 195 14.21 -11.03 -5.82
C LEU A 195 13.53 -9.96 -6.68
N VAL A 196 13.27 -8.76 -6.16
CA VAL A 196 12.65 -7.67 -6.94
C VAL A 196 13.67 -7.09 -7.91
N LYS A 197 14.91 -6.89 -7.46
CA LYS A 197 16.04 -6.51 -8.33
C LYS A 197 16.22 -7.50 -9.47
N ARG A 198 16.21 -8.79 -9.16
CA ARG A 198 16.31 -9.87 -10.16
C ARG A 198 15.17 -9.83 -11.19
N VAL A 199 13.93 -9.57 -10.76
CA VAL A 199 12.80 -9.43 -11.69
C VAL A 199 13.05 -8.30 -12.68
N LEU A 200 13.50 -7.13 -12.20
CA LEU A 200 13.81 -5.98 -13.06
C LEU A 200 14.97 -6.28 -14.02
N GLU A 201 16.03 -6.93 -13.54
CA GLU A 201 17.18 -7.31 -14.36
C GLU A 201 16.79 -8.30 -15.48
N GLU A 202 16.03 -9.35 -15.15
CA GLU A 202 15.55 -10.33 -16.12
C GLU A 202 14.59 -9.71 -17.14
N GLU A 203 13.74 -8.77 -16.72
CA GLU A 203 12.81 -8.07 -17.59
C GLU A 203 13.55 -7.18 -18.59
N LYS A 204 14.50 -6.35 -18.13
CA LYS A 204 15.34 -5.55 -19.01
C LYS A 204 16.07 -6.40 -20.05
N LEU A 205 16.66 -7.53 -19.64
CA LEU A 205 17.35 -8.42 -20.57
C LEU A 205 16.42 -8.98 -21.66
N ALA A 206 15.14 -9.22 -21.34
CA ALA A 206 14.18 -9.78 -22.27
C ALA A 206 13.51 -8.73 -23.16
N CYS A 207 13.24 -7.54 -22.61
CA CYS A 207 12.32 -6.57 -23.21
C CYS A 207 13.00 -5.30 -23.75
N ASP A 208 14.19 -4.93 -23.25
CA ASP A 208 14.79 -3.61 -23.53
C ASP A 208 14.92 -3.34 -25.03
N SER A 209 15.41 -4.30 -25.82
CA SER A 209 15.55 -4.13 -27.28
C SER A 209 14.25 -3.74 -28.03
N GLN A 210 13.09 -4.09 -27.47
CA GLN A 210 11.77 -3.75 -28.02
C GLN A 210 11.23 -2.46 -27.39
N ILE A 211 11.50 -2.25 -26.10
CA ILE A 211 10.95 -1.14 -25.32
C ILE A 211 11.75 0.16 -25.51
N SER A 212 13.09 0.15 -25.54
CA SER A 212 13.87 1.40 -25.58
C SER A 212 13.52 2.29 -26.79
N PRO A 213 13.30 1.78 -28.02
CA PRO A 213 12.85 2.59 -29.14
C PRO A 213 11.49 3.27 -28.90
N LEU A 214 10.54 2.54 -28.29
CA LEU A 214 9.21 3.05 -27.97
C LEU A 214 9.27 4.10 -26.86
N VAL A 215 10.11 3.87 -25.85
CA VAL A 215 10.37 4.85 -24.77
C VAL A 215 11.00 6.12 -25.32
N ALA A 216 11.94 6.00 -26.25
CA ALA A 216 12.56 7.16 -26.90
C ALA A 216 11.54 7.97 -27.73
N ASP A 217 10.67 7.29 -28.49
CA ASP A 217 9.58 7.95 -29.24
C ASP A 217 8.60 8.63 -28.28
N LYS A 218 8.20 7.93 -27.21
CA LYS A 218 7.30 8.45 -26.17
C LYS A 218 7.86 9.72 -25.53
N LYS A 219 9.16 9.77 -25.21
CA LYS A 219 9.82 10.99 -24.69
C LYS A 219 9.71 12.16 -25.67
N GLY A 220 9.83 11.91 -26.97
CA GLY A 220 9.65 12.93 -28.00
C GLY A 220 8.23 13.52 -27.99
N TRP A 221 7.21 12.68 -27.87
CA TRP A 221 5.82 13.12 -27.75
C TRP A 221 5.52 13.80 -26.42
N GLU A 222 6.13 13.37 -25.32
CA GLU A 222 6.01 14.02 -24.01
C GLU A 222 6.61 15.44 -24.02
N ALA A 223 7.77 15.62 -24.67
CA ALA A 223 8.35 16.96 -24.87
C ALA A 223 7.41 17.85 -25.71
N ARG A 224 6.82 17.31 -26.79
CA ARG A 224 5.81 18.03 -27.59
C ARG A 224 4.60 18.43 -26.74
N LYS A 225 4.13 17.53 -25.87
CA LYS A 225 3.01 17.82 -24.95
C LYS A 225 3.36 18.98 -24.02
N GLU A 226 4.55 18.96 -23.42
CA GLU A 226 5.00 20.03 -22.54
C GLU A 226 5.11 21.38 -23.28
N ASP A 227 5.67 21.37 -24.49
CA ASP A 227 5.74 22.56 -25.36
C ASP A 227 4.34 23.13 -25.64
N LEU A 228 3.38 22.29 -26.05
CA LEU A 228 1.99 22.70 -26.33
C LEU A 228 1.32 23.29 -25.08
N LEU A 229 1.48 22.66 -23.92
CA LEU A 229 0.94 23.16 -22.65
C LEU A 229 1.58 24.49 -22.25
N SER A 230 2.87 24.67 -22.51
CA SER A 230 3.58 25.92 -22.24
C SER A 230 3.08 27.07 -23.13
N MET A 231 2.77 26.79 -24.40
CA MET A 231 2.20 27.76 -25.34
C MET A 231 0.77 28.17 -24.97
N GLN A 232 0.02 27.27 -24.33
CA GLN A 232 -1.32 27.55 -23.82
C GLN A 232 -1.32 28.22 -22.45
N ARG A 233 -0.18 28.24 -21.75
CA ARG A 233 -0.05 28.77 -20.39
C ARG A 233 -0.31 30.28 -20.38
N GLY A 234 -1.39 30.70 -19.74
CA GLY A 234 -1.80 32.10 -19.65
C GLY A 234 -2.73 32.58 -20.75
N LYS A 235 -3.05 31.74 -21.74
CA LYS A 235 -4.16 31.98 -22.67
C LYS A 235 -5.49 31.74 -21.97
N LYS A 236 -6.52 32.53 -22.27
CA LYS A 236 -7.89 32.20 -21.87
C LYS A 236 -8.37 30.99 -22.66
N ALA A 237 -9.32 30.23 -22.10
CA ALA A 237 -9.90 29.06 -22.80
C ALA A 237 -10.50 29.42 -24.17
N GLU A 238 -10.94 30.67 -24.35
CA GLU A 238 -11.48 31.22 -25.60
C GLU A 238 -10.39 31.53 -26.66
N GLU A 239 -9.12 31.64 -26.25
CA GLU A 239 -7.96 31.96 -27.09
C GLU A 239 -7.20 30.70 -27.57
N ILE A 240 -7.57 29.53 -27.04
CA ILE A 240 -7.05 28.24 -27.50
C ILE A 240 -7.82 27.87 -28.78
N THR A 241 -7.08 27.81 -29.89
CA THR A 241 -7.67 27.48 -31.18
C THR A 241 -8.08 26.00 -31.24
N ALA A 242 -9.05 25.68 -32.10
CA ALA A 242 -9.43 24.28 -32.36
C ALA A 242 -8.24 23.43 -32.83
N SER A 243 -7.32 24.02 -33.60
CA SER A 243 -6.10 23.36 -34.07
C SER A 243 -5.13 23.03 -32.91
N GLU A 244 -4.96 23.92 -31.94
CA GLU A 244 -4.08 23.68 -30.77
C GLU A 244 -4.66 22.59 -29.86
N SER A 245 -5.99 22.57 -29.69
CA SER A 245 -6.68 21.54 -28.91
C SER A 245 -6.61 20.16 -29.61
N GLU A 246 -6.77 20.13 -30.93
CA GLU A 246 -6.64 18.90 -31.73
C GLU A 246 -5.21 18.35 -31.72
N ASP A 247 -4.18 19.20 -31.79
CA ASP A 247 -2.78 18.78 -31.71
C ASP A 247 -2.43 18.21 -30.32
N LEU A 248 -2.89 18.86 -29.24
CA LEU A 248 -2.71 18.35 -27.89
C LEU A 248 -3.38 16.98 -27.73
N LYS A 249 -4.63 16.84 -28.19
CA LYS A 249 -5.36 15.56 -28.15
C LYS A 249 -4.66 14.46 -28.95
N ASN A 250 -4.16 14.78 -30.14
CA ASN A 250 -3.41 13.83 -30.98
C ASN A 250 -2.11 13.40 -30.30
N THR A 251 -1.39 14.35 -29.70
CA THR A 251 -0.17 14.10 -28.92
C THR A 251 -0.45 13.19 -27.72
N GLU A 252 -1.52 13.46 -26.97
CA GLU A 252 -1.94 12.61 -25.85
C GLU A 252 -2.35 11.21 -26.30
N SER A 253 -3.04 11.09 -27.44
CA SER A 253 -3.36 9.80 -28.03
C SER A 253 -2.10 9.01 -28.38
N LYS A 254 -1.09 9.65 -29.00
CA LYS A 254 0.18 8.99 -29.34
C LYS A 254 0.94 8.52 -28.11
N ILE A 255 1.01 9.33 -27.05
CA ILE A 255 1.60 8.92 -25.77
C ILE A 255 0.83 7.73 -25.19
N SER A 256 -0.51 7.74 -25.23
CA SER A 256 -1.33 6.64 -24.73
C SER A 256 -1.12 5.34 -25.52
N ASP A 257 -1.04 5.42 -26.84
CA ASP A 257 -0.82 4.26 -27.71
C ASP A 257 0.56 3.63 -27.46
N LEU A 258 1.62 4.45 -27.43
CA LEU A 258 2.98 3.98 -27.10
C LEU A 258 3.05 3.38 -25.69
N THR A 259 2.36 3.98 -24.72
CA THR A 259 2.30 3.45 -23.35
C THR A 259 1.65 2.07 -23.34
N LYS A 260 0.53 1.87 -24.03
CA LYS A 260 -0.13 0.56 -24.13
C LYS A 260 0.72 -0.48 -24.84
N GLU A 261 1.48 -0.08 -25.85
CA GLU A 261 2.40 -0.97 -26.57
C GLU A 261 3.51 -1.46 -25.65
N ILE A 262 4.14 -0.54 -24.90
CA ILE A 262 5.15 -0.88 -23.88
C ILE A 262 4.54 -1.79 -22.80
N GLU A 263 3.37 -1.42 -22.25
CA GLU A 263 2.67 -2.23 -21.26
C GLU A 263 2.35 -3.64 -21.78
N GLY A 264 1.98 -3.76 -23.05
CA GLY A 264 1.71 -5.05 -23.69
C GLY A 264 2.94 -5.95 -23.78
N ILE A 265 4.10 -5.38 -24.12
CA ILE A 265 5.37 -6.13 -24.18
C ILE A 265 5.75 -6.63 -22.77
N ILE A 266 5.72 -5.73 -21.77
CA ILE A 266 6.05 -6.07 -20.38
C ILE A 266 5.07 -7.11 -19.84
N ALA A 267 3.76 -6.94 -20.07
CA ALA A 267 2.75 -7.88 -19.61
C ALA A 267 2.91 -9.27 -20.24
N SER A 268 3.28 -9.34 -21.53
CA SER A 268 3.57 -10.60 -22.20
C SER A 268 4.75 -11.32 -21.57
N TYR A 269 5.84 -10.60 -21.28
CA TYR A 269 6.99 -11.17 -20.58
C TYR A 269 6.61 -11.65 -19.17
N ALA A 270 5.88 -10.82 -18.42
CA ALA A 270 5.51 -11.11 -17.05
C ALA A 270 4.58 -12.34 -16.93
N ALA A 271 3.75 -12.62 -17.95
CA ALA A 271 2.85 -13.77 -17.98
C ALA A 271 3.58 -15.12 -17.94
N ASP A 272 4.77 -15.20 -18.55
CA ASP A 272 5.60 -16.40 -18.59
C ASP A 272 6.62 -16.45 -17.43
N ASN A 273 6.78 -15.35 -16.68
CA ASN A 273 7.73 -15.28 -15.58
C ASN A 273 7.17 -15.92 -14.29
N LYS A 274 7.65 -17.13 -13.99
CA LYS A 274 7.27 -17.89 -12.79
C LYS A 274 7.60 -17.16 -11.47
N LEU A 275 8.69 -16.40 -11.42
CA LEU A 275 9.12 -15.69 -10.22
C LEU A 275 8.14 -14.57 -9.87
N VAL A 276 7.74 -13.74 -10.84
CA VAL A 276 6.74 -12.67 -10.64
C VAL A 276 5.46 -13.25 -10.05
N ARG A 277 4.94 -14.33 -10.66
CA ARG A 277 3.72 -14.97 -10.19
C ARG A 277 3.86 -15.60 -8.81
N GLN A 278 5.02 -16.17 -8.50
CA GLN A 278 5.31 -16.73 -7.19
C GLN A 278 5.34 -15.64 -6.10
N LEU A 279 5.93 -14.49 -6.38
CA LEU A 279 5.99 -13.37 -5.44
C LEU A 279 4.60 -12.79 -5.13
N ILE A 280 3.75 -12.63 -6.15
CA ILE A 280 2.36 -12.18 -5.99
C ILE A 280 1.56 -13.19 -5.17
N ASP A 281 1.64 -14.48 -5.52
CA ASP A 281 0.88 -15.51 -4.81
C ASP A 281 1.33 -15.65 -3.35
N LEU A 282 2.62 -15.49 -3.05
CA LEU A 282 3.12 -15.45 -1.67
C LEU A 282 2.52 -14.29 -0.87
N ALA A 283 2.48 -13.09 -1.46
CA ALA A 283 1.88 -11.92 -0.81
C ALA A 283 0.37 -12.11 -0.57
N LEU A 284 -0.35 -12.64 -1.57
CA LEU A 284 -1.78 -12.98 -1.44
C LEU A 284 -2.02 -14.08 -0.39
N LEU A 285 -1.16 -15.09 -0.34
CA LEU A 285 -1.26 -16.19 0.63
C LEU A 285 -1.07 -15.68 2.06
N GLN A 286 -0.07 -14.83 2.29
CA GLN A 286 0.19 -14.21 3.59
C GLN A 286 -1.03 -13.42 4.10
N ASN A 287 -1.82 -12.84 3.19
CA ASN A 287 -3.03 -12.06 3.53
C ASN A 287 -4.31 -12.90 3.50
N GLY A 288 -4.21 -14.23 3.35
CA GLY A 288 -5.37 -15.10 3.24
C GLY A 288 -6.25 -14.83 2.02
N MET A 289 -5.71 -14.15 1.01
CA MET A 289 -6.40 -13.75 -0.22
C MET A 289 -6.26 -14.79 -1.33
N LEU A 290 -5.21 -15.63 -1.27
CA LEU A 290 -5.00 -16.70 -2.23
C LEU A 290 -5.92 -17.90 -1.95
N LYS A 291 -6.94 -18.10 -2.79
CA LYS A 291 -7.97 -19.15 -2.62
C LYS A 291 -8.29 -19.87 -3.93
N GLY A 292 -9.02 -20.98 -3.82
CA GLY A 292 -9.59 -21.70 -4.95
C GLY A 292 -8.55 -22.19 -5.96
N GLU A 293 -8.81 -21.95 -7.24
CA GLU A 293 -7.93 -22.37 -8.33
C GLU A 293 -6.53 -21.73 -8.24
N SER A 294 -6.44 -20.44 -7.88
CA SER A 294 -5.16 -19.73 -7.75
C SER A 294 -4.26 -20.38 -6.69
N LEU A 295 -4.84 -20.80 -5.54
CA LEU A 295 -4.10 -21.52 -4.52
C LEU A 295 -3.61 -22.89 -5.01
N SER A 296 -4.46 -23.64 -5.72
CA SER A 296 -4.08 -24.93 -6.30
C SER A 296 -2.93 -24.79 -7.31
N ASN A 297 -2.99 -23.76 -8.16
CA ASN A 297 -1.94 -23.46 -9.13
C ASN A 297 -0.63 -23.04 -8.46
N PHE A 298 -0.70 -22.22 -7.40
CA PHE A 298 0.46 -21.88 -6.58
C PHE A 298 1.13 -23.10 -5.97
N VAL A 299 0.36 -24.01 -5.37
CA VAL A 299 0.89 -25.23 -4.75
C VAL A 299 1.58 -26.11 -5.79
N LYS A 300 0.96 -26.31 -6.96
CA LYS A 300 1.57 -27.08 -8.06
C LYS A 300 2.89 -26.48 -8.52
N ARG A 301 2.92 -25.17 -8.83
CA ARG A 301 4.15 -24.48 -9.23
C ARG A 301 5.22 -24.55 -8.16
N SER A 302 4.84 -24.43 -6.88
CA SER A 302 5.79 -24.50 -5.77
C SER A 302 6.41 -25.90 -5.65
N ILE A 303 5.63 -26.96 -5.91
CA ILE A 303 6.14 -28.34 -5.96
C ILE A 303 7.10 -28.51 -7.15
N ASP A 304 6.76 -27.99 -8.33
CA ASP A 304 7.62 -28.08 -9.52
C ASP A 304 8.95 -27.32 -9.40
N MET A 305 9.06 -26.42 -8.43
CA MET A 305 10.26 -25.61 -8.16
C MET A 305 11.21 -26.22 -7.11
N ILE A 306 10.81 -27.32 -6.45
CA ILE A 306 11.59 -28.06 -5.45
C ILE A 306 12.17 -29.32 -6.11
#